data_AF-A0A3M0YF62-F1
#
_entry.id   AF-A0A3M0YF62-F1
#
_cell.length_a   1.000
_cell.length_b   1.000
_cell.length_c   1.000
_cell.angle_alpha   90.00
_cell.angle_beta   90.00
_cell.angle_gamma   90.00
#
_symmetry.space_group_name_H-M   'P 1'
#
loop_
_entity.id
_entity.type
_entity.pdbx_description
1 polymer ?
#
loop_
_entity_poly.entity_id
_entity_poly.type
_entity_poly.pdbx_seq_one_letter_code
_entity_poly.pdbx_strand_id
1 'polypeptide(L)' 'MSQTQMRTPIESGCPDGMQYMHPVMVKNFGMWKYHEHPRPGVLRHVSESGDEIWTVKCGTQRILDLYTLRK' A
#
# COMPACT_ATOMS: atom_id res chain seq x y z
N MET A 1 8.71 -30.75 -28.28
CA MET A 1 8.63 -29.80 -27.17
C MET A 1 9.04 -28.43 -27.71
N SER A 2 8.09 -27.52 -27.91
CA SER A 2 8.40 -26.12 -28.29
C SER A 2 9.20 -25.50 -27.15
N GLN A 3 10.41 -25.00 -27.45
CA GLN A 3 11.23 -24.30 -26.44
C GLN A 3 10.53 -23.00 -26.07
N THR A 4 10.16 -22.84 -24.81
CA THR A 4 9.55 -21.61 -24.30
C THR A 4 10.57 -20.47 -24.44
N GLN A 5 10.30 -19.53 -25.35
CA GLN A 5 11.17 -18.37 -25.55
C GLN A 5 11.24 -17.57 -24.24
N MET A 6 12.45 -17.37 -23.72
CA MET A 6 12.65 -16.59 -22.50
C MET A 6 12.23 -15.14 -22.73
N ARG A 7 11.45 -14.56 -21.82
CA ARG A 7 11.07 -13.14 -21.89
C ARG A 7 12.31 -12.26 -21.75
N THR A 8 12.41 -11.23 -22.58
CA THR A 8 13.39 -10.16 -22.40
C THR A 8 12.89 -9.18 -21.32
N PRO A 9 13.79 -8.52 -20.57
CA PRO A 9 13.40 -7.44 -19.67
C PRO A 9 12.65 -6.34 -20.42
N ILE A 10 11.71 -5.70 -19.73
CA ILE A 10 11.07 -4.47 -20.19
C ILE A 10 11.69 -3.37 -19.33
N GLU A 11 12.48 -2.48 -19.94
CA GLU A 11 13.18 -1.36 -19.29
C GLU A 11 12.22 -0.21 -18.91
N SER A 12 11.04 -0.53 -18.38
CA SER A 12 9.98 0.43 -18.03
C SER A 12 10.10 0.99 -16.61
N GLY A 13 11.05 0.50 -15.81
CA GLY A 13 11.17 0.86 -14.40
C GLY A 13 10.02 0.32 -13.54
N CYS A 14 9.88 0.87 -12.33
CA CYS A 14 8.77 0.54 -11.43
C CYS A 14 7.50 1.32 -11.81
N PRO A 15 6.31 0.75 -11.57
CA PRO A 15 5.07 1.52 -11.71
C PRO A 15 5.03 2.69 -10.71
N ASP A 16 4.37 3.78 -11.09
CA ASP A 16 4.10 4.89 -10.18
C ASP A 16 3.32 4.41 -8.94
N GLY A 17 3.84 4.65 -7.75
CA GLY A 17 3.20 4.25 -6.49
C GLY A 17 1.85 4.91 -6.26
N MET A 18 1.61 6.10 -6.83
CA MET A 18 0.35 6.84 -6.66
C MET A 18 -0.86 6.04 -7.13
N GLN A 19 -0.70 5.20 -8.15
CA GLN A 19 -1.79 4.40 -8.71
C GLN A 19 -2.33 3.33 -7.74
N TYR A 20 -1.54 2.96 -6.73
CA TYR A 20 -1.91 1.94 -5.74
C TYR A 20 -2.30 2.52 -4.38
N MET A 21 -2.30 3.84 -4.24
CA MET A 21 -2.70 4.48 -2.99
C MET A 21 -4.22 4.56 -2.85
N HIS A 22 -4.69 4.53 -1.60
CA HIS A 22 -6.11 4.72 -1.31
C HIS A 22 -6.56 6.12 -1.78
N PRO A 23 -7.77 6.29 -2.35
CA PRO A 23 -8.23 7.59 -2.89
C PRO A 23 -8.16 8.75 -1.89
N VAL A 24 -8.45 8.49 -0.61
CA VAL A 24 -8.33 9.48 0.47
C VAL A 24 -6.88 9.92 0.67
N MET A 25 -5.90 9.02 0.51
CA MET A 25 -4.48 9.36 0.61
C MET A 25 -4.01 10.20 -0.58
N VAL A 26 -4.50 9.88 -1.79
CA VAL A 26 -4.20 10.66 -3.00
C VAL A 26 -4.80 12.07 -2.89
N LYS A 27 -6.07 12.18 -2.50
CA LYS A 27 -6.78 13.46 -2.32
C LYS A 27 -6.07 14.38 -1.31
N ASN A 28 -5.51 13.81 -0.25
CA ASN A 28 -4.89 14.55 0.85
C ASN A 28 -3.35 14.43 0.86
N PHE A 29 -2.73 14.13 -0.28
CA PHE A 29 -1.28 13.96 -0.36
C PHE A 29 -0.55 15.24 0.08
N GLY A 30 0.30 15.13 1.11
CA GLY A 30 1.01 16.27 1.72
C GLY A 30 0.16 17.17 2.64
N MET A 31 -1.15 16.89 2.79
CA MET A 31 -2.10 17.73 3.52
C MET A 31 -2.62 17.05 4.79
N TRP A 32 -1.71 16.48 5.58
CA TRP A 32 -2.03 15.80 6.84
C TRP A 32 -1.81 16.71 8.03
N LYS A 33 -2.81 16.79 8.91
CA LYS A 33 -2.78 17.65 10.07
C LYS A 33 -2.10 16.99 11.26
N TYR A 34 -2.53 15.77 11.60
CA TYR A 34 -1.97 14.98 12.69
C TYR A 34 -2.31 13.50 12.56
N HIS A 35 -1.71 12.70 13.43
CA HIS A 35 -2.05 11.29 13.60
C HIS A 35 -2.21 10.95 15.09
N GLU A 36 -3.01 9.93 15.37
CA GLU A 36 -3.28 9.43 16.71
C GLU A 36 -3.11 7.91 16.77
N HIS A 37 -2.86 7.41 17.99
CA HIS A 37 -2.66 6.00 18.28
C HIS A 37 -3.75 5.49 19.24
N PRO A 38 -5.00 5.29 18.77
CA PRO A 38 -6.13 4.95 19.64
C PRO A 38 -6.00 3.60 20.34
N ARG A 39 -5.28 2.64 19.73
CA ARG A 39 -4.94 1.34 20.34
C ARG A 39 -3.71 0.73 19.67
N PRO A 40 -3.02 -0.25 20.31
CA PRO A 40 -1.91 -0.94 19.69
C PRO A 40 -2.25 -1.49 18.30
N GLY A 41 -1.40 -1.18 17.32
CA GLY A 41 -1.59 -1.60 15.93
C GLY A 41 -2.54 -0.74 15.11
N VAL A 42 -3.25 0.24 15.68
CA VAL A 42 -4.14 1.13 14.92
C VAL A 42 -3.66 2.57 14.96
N LEU A 43 -3.65 3.20 13.78
CA LEU A 43 -3.33 4.61 13.60
C LEU A 43 -4.51 5.31 12.94
N ARG A 44 -4.82 6.52 13.39
CA ARG A 44 -5.80 7.41 12.76
C ARG A 44 -5.05 8.61 12.21
N HIS A 45 -5.17 8.88 10.92
CA HIS A 45 -4.61 10.09 10.29
C HIS A 45 -5.75 11.01 9.91
N VAL A 46 -5.62 12.29 10.24
CA VAL A 46 -6.61 13.32 9.95
C VAL A 46 -5.99 14.35 9.03
N SER A 47 -6.65 14.64 7.91
CA SER A 47 -6.20 15.66 6.95
C SER A 47 -6.59 17.06 7.38
N GLU A 48 -6.00 18.07 6.75
CA GLU A 48 -6.42 19.46 6.92
C GLU A 48 -7.86 19.72 6.43
N SER A 49 -8.37 18.89 5.51
CA SER A 49 -9.75 18.93 5.04
C SER A 49 -10.75 18.24 5.97
N GLY A 50 -10.26 17.55 7.01
CA GLY A 50 -11.07 16.79 7.96
C GLY A 50 -11.37 15.35 7.54
N ASP A 51 -10.86 14.89 6.38
CA ASP A 51 -10.93 13.48 5.99
C ASP A 51 -10.07 12.63 6.95
N GLU A 52 -10.55 11.43 7.27
CA GLU A 52 -9.83 10.51 8.14
C GLU A 52 -9.48 9.20 7.41
N ILE A 53 -8.30 8.65 7.71
CA ILE A 53 -7.93 7.30 7.30
C ILE A 53 -7.32 6.51 8.45
N TRP A 54 -7.75 5.26 8.56
CA TRP A 54 -7.40 4.36 9.64
C TRP A 54 -6.45 3.28 9.13
N THR A 55 -5.21 3.27 9.63
CA THR A 55 -4.23 2.23 9.31
C THR A 55 -4.27 1.15 10.38
N VAL A 56 -4.61 -0.07 9.98
CA VAL A 56 -4.55 -1.26 10.85
C VAL A 56 -3.31 -2.06 10.49
N LYS A 57 -2.40 -2.21 11.44
CA LYS A 57 -1.14 -2.95 11.29
C LYS A 57 -1.33 -4.38 11.80
N CYS A 58 -0.98 -5.35 10.96
CA CYS A 58 -0.98 -6.77 11.28
C CYS A 58 0.43 -7.33 11.09
N GLY A 59 0.89 -8.16 12.02
CA GLY A 59 2.17 -8.85 11.90
C GLY A 59 2.11 -9.98 10.87
N THR A 60 3.17 -10.15 10.08
CA THR A 60 3.30 -11.25 9.12
C THR A 60 4.68 -11.90 9.25
N GLN A 61 4.85 -13.12 8.76
CA GLN A 61 6.12 -13.86 8.86
C GLN A 61 7.25 -13.35 7.93
N ARG A 62 7.08 -12.20 7.26
CA ARG A 62 7.91 -11.65 6.17
C ARG A 62 7.95 -12.51 4.89
N ILE A 63 8.32 -13.79 4.98
CA ILE A 63 8.26 -14.73 3.84
C ILE A 63 6.85 -15.31 3.74
N LEU A 64 6.06 -14.86 2.77
CA LEU A 64 4.67 -15.27 2.57
C LEU A 64 4.53 -16.14 1.32
N ASP A 65 3.68 -17.16 1.38
CA ASP A 65 3.26 -17.94 0.22
C ASP A 65 2.10 -17.25 -0.53
N LEU A 66 1.85 -17.69 -1.76
CA LEU A 66 0.81 -17.12 -2.62
C LEU A 66 -0.61 -17.32 -2.07
N TYR A 67 -0.86 -18.40 -1.33
CA TYR A 67 -2.19 -18.69 -0.80
C TYR A 67 -2.50 -17.83 0.42
N THR A 68 -1.49 -17.46 1.22
CA THR A 68 -1.66 -16.50 2.31
C THR A 68 -1.92 -15.09 1.79
N LEU A 69 -1.25 -14.65 0.71
CA LEU A 69 -1.41 -13.30 0.17
C LEU A 69 -2.75 -13.06 -0.56
N ARG A 70 -3.35 -14.10 -1.14
CA ARG A 70 -4.57 -14.01 -1.96
C ARG A 70 -5.88 -14.26 -1.21
N LYS A 71 -5.81 -14.53 0.09
CA LYS A 71 -6.99 -14.64 0.97
C LYS A 71 -7.43 -13.25 1.42
#